data_AF-A0A7V5VY72-F1
#
_entry.id   AF-A0A7V5VY72-F1
#
_cell.length_a   1.000
_cell.length_b   1.000
_cell.length_c   1.000
_cell.angle_alpha   90.00
_cell.angle_beta   90.00
_cell.angle_gamma   90.00
#
_symmetry.space_group_name_H-M   'P 1'
#
loop_
_entity.id
_entity.type
_entity.pdbx_description
1 polymer ?
#
loop_
_entity_poly.entity_id
_entity_poly.type
_entity_poly.pdbx_seq_one_letter_code
_entity_poly.pdbx_strand_id
1 'polypeptide(L)'
;MDETKFNDVVPISSHLIPIHIFIGQLKNKISNLSTYLLGINPFSLEFSENIDFFMPNRFNLDDYENDLDIPFYSFNLSNQMKKIAEEIIIFFKDILEISNL
;
A
#
# COMPACT_ATOMS: atom_id res chain seq x y z
N MET A 1 -29.25 -12.35 -11.20
CA MET A 1 -28.67 -12.44 -9.84
C MET A 1 -28.27 -11.04 -9.47
N ASP A 2 -28.67 -10.59 -8.29
CA ASP A 2 -28.56 -9.21 -7.82
C ASP A 2 -27.11 -8.90 -7.41
N GLU A 3 -26.44 -8.00 -8.14
CA GLU A 3 -25.02 -7.64 -7.96
C GLU A 3 -24.75 -6.98 -6.59
N THR A 4 -25.80 -6.54 -5.90
CA THR A 4 -25.72 -5.87 -4.59
C THR A 4 -25.20 -6.75 -3.45
N LYS A 5 -25.26 -8.09 -3.58
CA LYS A 5 -24.79 -9.01 -2.53
C LYS A 5 -23.28 -9.29 -2.53
N PHE A 6 -22.55 -8.93 -3.60
CA PHE A 6 -21.10 -9.18 -3.67
C PHE A 6 -20.26 -8.09 -2.98
N ASN A 7 -20.82 -6.90 -2.79
CA ASN A 7 -20.11 -5.76 -2.21
C ASN A 7 -19.79 -5.94 -0.71
N ASP A 8 -20.48 -6.84 -0.01
CA ASP A 8 -20.28 -7.04 1.43
C ASP A 8 -19.16 -8.04 1.78
N VAL A 9 -18.52 -8.72 0.81
CA VAL A 9 -17.63 -9.86 1.11
C VAL A 9 -16.25 -9.77 0.44
N VAL A 10 -16.03 -8.92 -0.56
CA VAL A 10 -14.74 -8.86 -1.25
C VAL A 10 -14.32 -7.42 -1.47
N PRO A 11 -13.19 -6.94 -0.91
CA PRO A 11 -12.65 -5.64 -1.26
C PRO A 11 -12.17 -5.71 -2.72
N ILE A 12 -12.99 -5.20 -3.64
CA ILE A 12 -12.65 -5.13 -5.06
C ILE A 12 -11.69 -3.94 -5.25
N SER A 13 -10.43 -4.15 -4.87
CA SER A 13 -9.32 -3.36 -5.43
C SER A 13 -9.09 -3.78 -6.88
N SER A 14 -8.41 -2.96 -7.67
CA SER A 14 -7.95 -3.27 -9.06
C SER A 14 -7.02 -4.49 -9.17
N HIS A 15 -6.72 -5.17 -8.07
CA HIS A 15 -5.96 -6.41 -8.04
C HIS A 15 -6.84 -7.60 -8.43
N LEU A 16 -6.49 -8.23 -9.56
CA LEU A 16 -7.25 -9.32 -10.20
C LEU A 16 -7.44 -10.57 -9.32
N ILE A 17 -6.63 -10.72 -8.27
CA ILE A 17 -6.69 -11.87 -7.34
C ILE A 17 -7.01 -11.34 -5.94
N PRO A 18 -8.11 -11.78 -5.32
CA PRO A 18 -8.40 -11.43 -3.94
C PRO A 18 -7.26 -11.89 -3.01
N ILE A 19 -6.79 -11.01 -2.12
CA ILE A 19 -5.66 -11.26 -1.21
C ILE A 19 -5.82 -12.57 -0.43
N HIS A 20 -7.05 -12.91 0.00
CA HIS A 20 -7.30 -14.15 0.73
C HIS A 20 -7.03 -15.42 -0.10
N ILE A 21 -7.33 -15.40 -1.40
CA ILE A 21 -7.01 -16.50 -2.33
C ILE A 21 -5.50 -16.64 -2.47
N PHE A 22 -4.80 -15.52 -2.66
CA PHE A 22 -3.34 -15.49 -2.78
C PHE A 22 -2.65 -16.04 -1.51
N ILE A 23 -3.06 -15.57 -0.33
CA ILE A 23 -2.55 -16.04 0.96
C ILE A 23 -2.81 -17.54 1.13
N GLY A 24 -3.99 -18.03 0.74
CA GLY A 24 -4.32 -19.46 0.79
C GLY A 24 -3.36 -20.31 -0.04
N GLN A 25 -3.03 -19.87 -1.26
CA GLN A 25 -2.06 -20.56 -2.12
C GLN A 25 -0.64 -20.56 -1.55
N LEU A 26 -0.21 -19.45 -0.92
CA LEU A 26 1.10 -19.36 -0.27
C LEU A 26 1.24 -20.33 0.90
N LYS A 27 0.22 -20.42 1.76
CA LYS A 27 0.23 -21.33 2.92
C LYS A 27 0.31 -22.81 2.51
N ASN A 28 -0.25 -23.17 1.35
CA ASN A 28 -0.13 -24.52 0.82
C ASN A 28 1.28 -24.86 0.32
N LYS A 29 2.11 -23.85 0.03
CA LYS A 29 3.48 -24.03 -0.50
C LYS A 29 4.56 -23.84 0.57
N ILE A 30 4.31 -22.99 1.56
CA ILE A 30 5.28 -22.63 2.60
C ILE A 30 4.74 -23.10 3.95
N SER A 31 5.33 -24.18 4.48
CA SER A 31 5.00 -24.67 5.81
C SER A 31 5.34 -23.63 6.87
N ASN A 32 4.50 -23.55 7.90
CA ASN A 32 4.65 -22.62 9.04
C ASN A 32 4.62 -21.12 8.68
N LEU A 33 4.03 -20.74 7.54
CA LEU A 33 3.84 -19.34 7.18
C LEU A 33 2.73 -18.68 8.04
N SER A 34 3.13 -17.78 8.93
CA SER A 34 2.22 -16.86 9.62
C SER A 34 1.96 -15.62 8.76
N THR A 35 0.69 -15.21 8.66
CA THR A 35 0.27 -14.07 7.83
C THR A 35 -0.59 -13.13 8.65
N TYR A 36 -0.23 -11.85 8.65
CA TYR A 36 -0.97 -10.78 9.32
C TYR A 36 -1.37 -9.73 8.29
N LEU A 37 -2.59 -9.21 8.40
CA LEU A 37 -3.11 -8.14 7.54
C LEU A 37 -3.48 -6.95 8.42
N LEU A 38 -2.85 -5.81 8.17
CA LEU A 38 -3.22 -4.53 8.76
C LEU A 38 -4.03 -3.73 7.75
N GLY A 39 -5.33 -3.59 8.00
CA GLY A 39 -6.20 -2.73 7.21
C GLY A 39 -6.24 -1.31 7.77
N ILE A 40 -6.16 -0.31 6.91
CA ILE A 40 -6.30 1.09 7.28
C ILE A 40 -7.52 1.64 6.55
N ASN A 41 -8.45 2.24 7.28
CA ASN A 41 -9.61 2.88 6.67
C ASN A 41 -9.17 4.18 5.98
N PRO A 42 -9.35 4.32 4.65
CA PRO A 42 -8.96 5.54 3.97
C PRO A 42 -9.85 6.71 4.37
N PHE A 43 -9.28 7.91 4.41
CA PHE A 43 -10.06 9.12 4.65
C PHE A 43 -10.89 9.54 3.42
N SER A 44 -10.36 9.30 2.22
CA SER A 44 -11.04 9.52 0.94
C SER A 44 -10.57 8.49 -0.08
N LEU A 45 -11.47 8.12 -0.99
CA LEU A 45 -11.19 7.28 -2.16
C LEU A 45 -11.24 8.08 -3.47
N GLU A 46 -11.45 9.39 -3.38
CA GLU A 46 -11.48 10.26 -4.55
C GLU A 46 -10.10 10.33 -5.19
N PHE A 47 -10.07 10.25 -6.52
CA PHE A 47 -8.85 10.45 -7.27
C PHE A 47 -8.43 11.91 -7.16
N SER A 48 -7.16 12.13 -6.81
CA SER A 48 -6.57 13.46 -6.93
C SER A 48 -6.52 13.83 -8.41
N GLU A 49 -7.12 14.97 -8.78
CA GLU A 49 -6.99 15.53 -10.12
C GLU A 49 -5.55 15.99 -10.41
N ASN A 50 -4.79 16.29 -9.35
CA ASN A 50 -3.40 16.71 -9.44
C ASN A 50 -2.47 15.52 -9.20
N ILE A 51 -1.57 15.30 -10.16
CA ILE A 51 -0.54 14.27 -10.10
C ILE A 51 0.80 15.01 -10.09
N ASP A 52 1.49 14.98 -8.94
CA ASP A 52 2.82 15.56 -8.80
C ASP A 52 3.90 14.48 -8.97
N PHE A 53 5.07 14.86 -9.49
CA PHE A 53 6.24 13.99 -9.52
C PHE A 53 6.78 13.74 -8.10
N PHE A 54 7.39 12.57 -7.88
CA PHE A 54 7.99 12.26 -6.58
C PHE A 54 9.29 13.02 -6.36
N MET A 55 9.32 13.98 -5.43
CA MET A 55 10.51 14.77 -5.09
C MET A 55 11.20 15.44 -6.31
N PRO A 56 10.52 16.34 -7.04
CA PRO A 56 11.02 16.92 -8.29
C PRO A 56 12.27 17.81 -8.11
N ASN A 57 12.58 18.20 -6.88
CA ASN A 57 13.82 18.94 -6.55
C ASN A 57 15.03 18.01 -6.34
N ARG A 58 14.80 16.69 -6.34
CA ARG A 58 15.83 15.68 -6.07
C ARG A 58 16.09 14.77 -7.28
N PHE A 59 15.06 14.46 -8.05
CA PHE A 59 15.13 13.55 -9.19
C PHE A 59 14.70 14.24 -10.48
N ASN A 60 15.40 13.94 -11.57
CA ASN A 60 15.08 14.36 -12.92
C ASN A 60 14.45 13.20 -13.72
N LEU A 61 14.06 13.46 -14.98
CA LEU A 61 13.41 12.45 -15.83
C LEU A 61 14.28 11.20 -16.07
N ASP A 62 15.58 11.38 -16.28
CA ASP A 62 16.50 10.27 -16.50
C ASP A 62 16.62 9.40 -15.25
N ASP A 63 16.58 9.99 -14.05
CA ASP A 63 16.62 9.22 -12.79
C ASP A 63 15.42 8.27 -12.68
N TYR A 64 14.22 8.74 -13.01
CA TYR A 64 13.01 7.91 -12.98
C TYR A 64 13.00 6.80 -14.04
N GLU A 65 13.61 7.06 -15.20
CA GLU A 65 13.70 6.06 -16.28
C GLU A 65 14.71 4.96 -15.96
N ASN A 66 15.78 5.29 -15.22
CA ASN A 66 16.90 4.39 -14.99
C ASN A 66 16.87 3.67 -13.63
N ASP A 67 16.03 4.10 -12.69
CA ASP A 67 15.88 3.48 -11.38
C ASP A 67 14.41 3.15 -11.07
N LEU A 68 14.11 1.84 -11.15
CA LEU A 68 12.77 1.30 -10.89
C LEU A 68 12.35 1.41 -9.42
N ASP A 69 13.29 1.64 -8.51
CA ASP A 69 13.00 1.79 -7.07
C ASP A 69 12.54 3.21 -6.72
N ILE A 70 12.68 4.18 -7.64
CA ILE A 70 12.18 5.54 -7.47
C ILE A 70 10.71 5.59 -7.91
N PRO A 71 9.76 5.92 -7.02
CA PRO A 71 8.38 6.15 -7.44
C PRO A 71 8.31 7.29 -8.46
N PHE A 72 7.57 7.10 -9.55
CA PHE A 72 7.40 8.16 -10.55
C PHE A 72 6.51 9.31 -10.03
N TYR A 73 5.47 8.97 -9.28
CA TYR A 73 4.49 9.92 -8.74
C TYR A 73 4.59 10.09 -7.24
N SER A 74 4.23 11.29 -6.77
CA SER A 74 4.17 11.60 -5.34
C SER A 74 3.04 10.84 -4.64
N PHE A 75 3.19 10.64 -3.32
CA PHE A 75 2.14 10.04 -2.51
C PHE A 75 1.00 11.03 -2.27
N ASN A 76 -0.10 10.83 -2.99
CA ASN A 76 -1.34 11.59 -2.85
C ASN A 76 -2.16 11.17 -1.63
N LEU A 77 -1.55 11.21 -0.44
CA LEU A 77 -2.21 10.93 0.83
C LEU A 77 -2.70 12.22 1.48
N SER A 78 -3.89 12.19 2.10
CA SER A 78 -4.34 13.27 2.96
C SER A 78 -3.37 13.49 4.13
N ASN A 79 -3.34 14.69 4.71
CA ASN A 79 -2.47 14.96 5.86
C ASN A 79 -2.73 14.03 7.05
N GLN A 80 -3.98 13.59 7.24
CA GLN A 80 -4.32 12.61 8.26
C GLN A 80 -3.74 11.22 7.92
N MET A 81 -3.84 10.81 6.65
CA MET A 81 -3.26 9.54 6.21
C MET A 81 -1.73 9.52 6.31
N LYS A 82 -1.06 10.65 6.07
CA LYS A 82 0.40 10.78 6.28
C LYS A 82 0.77 10.53 7.74
N LYS A 83 0.06 11.14 8.68
CA LYS A 83 0.29 10.92 10.12
C LYS A 83 0.09 9.46 10.53
N ILE A 84 -1.00 8.84 10.07
CA ILE A 84 -1.25 7.41 10.34
C ILE A 84 -0.13 6.54 9.77
N ALA A 85 0.35 6.83 8.55
CA ALA A 85 1.46 6.10 7.95
C ALA A 85 2.76 6.26 8.76
N GLU A 86 3.07 7.47 9.25
CA GLU A 86 4.22 7.73 10.12
C GLU A 86 4.12 6.94 11.44
N GLU A 87 2.96 6.94 12.09
CA GLU A 87 2.71 6.18 13.32
C GLU A 87 2.91 4.67 13.09
N ILE A 88 2.44 4.14 11.96
CA ILE A 88 2.62 2.74 11.58
C ILE A 88 4.10 2.41 11.34
N ILE A 89 4.84 3.30 10.68
CA ILE A 89 6.29 3.13 10.47
C ILE A 89 7.02 3.08 11.81
N ILE A 90 6.70 3.98 12.74
CA ILE A 90 7.29 3.98 14.09
C ILE A 90 6.97 2.67 14.80
N PHE A 91 5.71 2.26 14.80
CA PHE A 91 5.29 0.98 15.39
C PHE A 91 6.07 -0.22 14.83
N PHE A 92 6.26 -0.30 13.51
CA PHE A 92 7.03 -1.39 12.91
C PHE A 92 8.53 -1.29 13.20
N LYS A 93 9.10 -0.09 13.27
CA LYS A 93 10.49 0.10 13.69
C LYS A 93 10.70 -0.41 15.12
N ASP A 94 9.77 -0.13 16.02
CA ASP A 94 9.83 -0.59 17.41
C ASP A 94 9.76 -2.13 17.50
N ILE A 95 8.85 -2.77 16.73
CA ILE A 95 8.75 -4.24 16.68
C ILE A 95 10.01 -4.88 16.12
N LEU A 96 10.60 -4.28 15.08
CA LEU A 96 11.76 -4.83 14.39
C LEU A 96 13.09 -4.44 15.07
N GLU A 97 13.05 -3.68 16.17
CA GLU A 97 14.21 -3.11 16.85
C GLU A 97 15.12 -2.29 15.90
N ILE A 98 14.55 -1.75 14.82
CA ILE A 98 15.30 -0.94 13.85
C ILE A 98 15.43 0.47 14.43
N SER A 99 16.56 0.73 15.07
CA SER A 99 16.95 2.06 15.52
C SER A 99 17.30 2.94 14.32
N ASN A 100 16.95 4.24 14.35
CA ASN A 100 17.25 5.17 13.25
C ASN A 100 18.75 5.12 12.90
N LEU A 101 19.07 4.65 11.69
CA LEU A 101 20.35 4.85 11.01
C LEU A 101 20.47 6.30 10.54
#